data_AF-A0ABD6E0G1-F1
#
_entry.id   AF-A0ABD6E0G1-F1
#
_cell.length_a   1.000
_cell.length_b   1.000
_cell.length_c   1.000
_cell.angle_alpha   90.00
_cell.angle_beta   90.00
_cell.angle_gamma   90.00
#
_symmetry.space_group_name_H-M   'P 1'
#
loop_
_entity.id
_entity.type
_entity.pdbx_description
1 polymer ?
#
loop_
_entity_poly.entity_id
_entity_poly.type
_entity_poly.pdbx_seq_one_letter_code
_entity_poly.pdbx_strand_id
1 'polypeptide(L)' 'ESILYKKFSIIHIFSNILLIIGFLLIIIGTLENSGNLIFGFISILASFLFLETRIQVSMLNHVNICCKCKNQCKMY' A
#
# COMPACT_ATOMS: atom_id res chain seq x y z
N GLU A 1 -14.21 12.09 19.22
CA GLU A 1 -13.56 10.93 18.54
C GLU A 1 -13.90 10.76 17.06
N SER A 2 -15.14 11.02 16.61
CA SER A 2 -15.56 10.80 15.21
C SER A 2 -14.78 11.58 14.14
N ILE A 3 -14.34 12.81 14.44
CA ILE A 3 -13.60 13.66 13.50
C ILE A 3 -12.17 13.13 13.27
N LEU A 4 -11.54 12.54 14.30
CA LEU A 4 -10.19 12.00 14.21
C LEU A 4 -10.16 10.77 13.30
N TYR A 5 -11.12 9.85 13.46
CA TYR A 5 -11.29 8.67 12.60
C TYR A 5 -11.52 9.06 11.12
N LYS A 6 -12.31 10.10 10.86
CA LYS A 6 -12.53 10.61 9.50
C LYS A 6 -11.23 11.14 8.87
N LYS A 7 -10.41 11.83 9.65
CA LYS A 7 -9.14 12.42 9.19
C LYS A 7 -8.12 11.34 8.81
N PHE A 8 -8.00 10.28 9.62
CA PHE A 8 -7.16 9.13 9.30
C PHE A 8 -7.64 8.37 8.07
N SER A 9 -8.96 8.26 7.87
CA SER A 9 -9.54 7.63 6.67
C SER A 9 -9.18 8.39 5.39
N ILE A 10 -9.26 9.72 5.38
CA ILE A 10 -8.89 10.53 4.22
C ILE A 10 -7.40 10.39 3.89
N ILE A 11 -6.53 10.49 4.91
CA ILE A 11 -5.08 10.32 4.72
C ILE A 11 -4.77 8.93 4.17
N HIS A 12 -5.46 7.90 4.66
CA HIS A 12 -5.29 6.53 4.16
C HIS A 12 -5.67 6.41 2.68
N ILE A 13 -6.82 6.99 2.28
CA ILE A 13 -7.27 7.01 0.89
C ILE A 13 -6.25 7.74 -0.01
N PHE A 14 -5.82 8.94 0.38
CA PHE A 14 -4.82 9.71 -0.38
C PHE A 14 -3.49 8.96 -0.48
N SER A 15 -3.05 8.31 0.60
CA SER A 15 -1.82 7.54 0.61
C SER A 15 -1.90 6.35 -0.36
N ASN A 16 -3.04 5.67 -0.46
CA ASN A 16 -3.26 4.58 -1.43
C ASN A 16 -3.20 5.09 -2.88
N ILE A 17 -3.84 6.22 -3.17
CA ILE A 17 -3.82 6.83 -4.50
C ILE A 17 -2.40 7.25 -4.88
N LEU A 18 -1.70 7.93 -3.96
CA LEU A 18 -0.33 8.40 -4.19
C LEU A 18 0.63 7.24 -4.46
N LEU A 19 0.40 6.08 -3.82
CA LEU A 19 1.23 4.89 -4.00
C LEU A 19 1.13 4.33 -5.43
N ILE A 20 -0.09 4.28 -5.99
CA ILE A 20 -0.31 3.85 -7.39
C ILE A 20 0.36 4.83 -8.36
N ILE A 21 0.20 6.13 -8.13
CA ILE A 21 0.86 7.17 -8.95
C ILE A 21 2.39 7.03 -8.86
N GLY A 22 2.91 6.80 -7.66
CA GLY A 22 4.34 6.60 -7.43
C GLY A 22 4.90 5.40 -8.20
N PHE A 23 4.18 4.27 -8.22
CA PHE A 23 4.58 3.12 -9.03
C PHE A 23 4.61 3.42 -10.52
N LEU A 24 3.59 4.13 -11.04
CA LEU A 24 3.57 4.52 -12.44
C LEU A 24 4.78 5.40 -12.79
N LEU A 25 5.12 6.37 -11.94
CA LEU A 25 6.28 7.23 -12.13
C LEU A 25 7.60 6.46 -12.08
N ILE A 26 7.73 5.47 -11.19
CA ILE A 26 8.93 4.62 -11.11
C ILE A 26 9.07 3.80 -12.40
N ILE A 27 8.00 3.19 -12.89
CA ILE A 27 8.03 2.35 -14.10
C ILE A 27 8.38 3.21 -15.33
N ILE A 28 7.72 4.36 -15.51
CA ILE A 28 8.02 5.27 -16.62
C ILE A 28 9.44 5.81 -16.49
N GLY A 29 9.83 6.31 -15.31
CA GLY A 29 11.15 6.89 -15.09
C GLY A 29 12.28 5.88 -15.31
N THR A 30 12.11 4.63 -14.90
CA THR A 30 13.11 3.58 -15.14
C THR A 30 13.17 3.15 -16.60
N LEU A 31 12.04 3.09 -17.29
CA LEU A 31 12.00 2.76 -18.71
C LEU A 31 12.65 3.86 -19.57
N GLU A 32 12.26 5.12 -19.34
CA GLU A 32 12.80 6.28 -20.06
C GLU A 32 14.30 6.48 -19.78
N ASN A 33 14.74 6.31 -18.53
CA ASN A 33 16.13 6.54 -18.17
C ASN A 33 17.06 5.39 -18.63
N SER A 34 16.57 4.16 -18.67
CA SER A 34 17.40 3.00 -19.06
C SER A 34 17.32 2.65 -20.54
N GLY A 35 16.22 3.01 -21.22
CA GLY A 35 15.92 2.58 -22.59
C GLY A 35 15.74 1.07 -22.75
N ASN A 36 15.69 0.30 -21.66
CA ASN A 36 15.65 -1.15 -21.67
C ASN A 36 14.43 -1.69 -20.92
N LEU A 37 13.61 -2.44 -21.66
CA LEU A 37 12.36 -3.04 -21.19
C LEU A 37 12.55 -3.96 -19.99
N ILE A 38 13.72 -4.58 -19.81
CA ILE A 38 14.03 -5.43 -18.66
C ILE A 38 13.92 -4.64 -17.35
N PHE A 39 14.44 -3.41 -17.31
CA PHE A 39 14.35 -2.58 -16.10
C PHE A 39 12.90 -2.17 -15.83
N GLY A 40 12.13 -1.85 -16.86
CA GLY A 40 10.69 -1.61 -16.71
C GLY A 40 9.94 -2.81 -16.12
N PHE A 41 10.26 -4.02 -16.58
CA PHE A 41 9.70 -5.26 -16.04
C PHE A 41 10.11 -5.52 -14.59
N ILE A 42 11.37 -5.29 -14.24
CA ILE A 42 11.85 -5.39 -12.85
C ILE A 42 11.11 -4.39 -11.96
N SER A 43 10.90 -3.15 -12.43
CA SER A 43 10.15 -2.14 -11.68
C SER A 43 8.69 -2.53 -11.47
N ILE A 44 8.03 -3.13 -12.47
CA ILE A 44 6.68 -3.66 -12.33
C ILE A 44 6.64 -4.75 -11.24
N LEU A 45 7.55 -5.73 -11.31
CA LEU A 45 7.64 -6.79 -10.31
C LEU A 45 7.89 -6.24 -8.90
N ALA A 46 8.81 -5.29 -8.77
CA ALA A 46 9.11 -4.63 -7.50
C ALA A 46 7.87 -3.91 -6.93
N SER A 47 7.12 -3.20 -7.78
CA SER A 47 5.86 -2.55 -7.38
C SER A 47 4.81 -3.56 -6.89
N PHE A 48 4.64 -4.68 -7.59
CA PHE A 48 3.71 -5.75 -7.15
C PHE A 48 4.12 -6.36 -5.81
N LEU A 49 5.39 -6.72 -5.65
CA LEU A 49 5.90 -7.30 -4.40
C LEU A 49 5.77 -6.33 -3.22
N PHE A 50 6.03 -5.04 -3.46
CA PHE A 50 5.84 -4.02 -2.44
C PHE A 50 4.37 -3.89 -2.05
N LEU A 51 3.45 -3.89 -3.02
CA LEU A 51 2.01 -3.80 -2.76
C LEU A 51 1.53 -4.98 -1.90
N GLU A 52 1.93 -6.20 -2.26
CA GLU A 52 1.60 -7.41 -1.52
C GLU A 52 2.12 -7.34 -0.08
N THR A 53 3.40 -6.98 0.08
CA THR A 53 4.03 -6.82 1.40
C THR A 53 3.27 -5.80 2.26
N ARG A 54 2.86 -4.67 1.66
CA ARG A 54 2.09 -3.64 2.37
C ARG A 54 0.71 -4.15 2.80
N ILE A 55 0.02 -4.90 1.95
CA ILE A 55 -1.28 -5.50 2.29
C ILE A 55 -1.11 -6.49 3.45
N GLN A 56 -0.10 -7.36 3.39
CA GLN A 56 0.19 -8.33 4.45
C GLN A 56 0.52 -7.64 5.77
N VAL A 57 1.35 -6.59 5.77
CA VAL A 57 1.65 -5.79 6.96
C VAL A 57 0.40 -5.11 7.51
N SER A 58 -0.47 -4.59 6.63
CA SER A 58 -1.75 -4.00 7.05
C SER A 58 -2.66 -5.03 7.73
N MET A 59 -2.77 -6.23 7.17
CA MET A 59 -3.53 -7.33 7.77
C MET A 59 -2.94 -7.79 9.09
N LEU A 60 -1.61 -7.94 9.18
CA LEU A 60 -0.92 -8.29 10.41
C LEU A 60 -1.19 -7.27 11.52
N ASN A 61 -1.14 -5.98 11.20
CA ASN A 61 -1.48 -4.92 12.14
C ASN A 61 -2.95 -5.02 12.59
N HIS A 62 -3.87 -5.30 11.67
CA HIS A 62 -5.27 -5.49 12.02
C HIS A 62 -5.47 -6.68 12.97
N VAL A 63 -4.83 -7.82 12.69
CA VAL A 63 -4.85 -9.01 13.58
C VAL A 63 -4.29 -8.66 14.96
N ASN A 64 -3.16 -7.97 15.03
CA ASN A 64 -2.56 -7.56 16.31
C ASN A 64 -3.47 -6.65 17.14
N ILE A 65 -4.19 -5.72 16.49
CA ILE A 65 -5.18 -4.85 17.16
C ILE A 65 -6.37 -5.69 17.62
N CYS A 66 -6.85 -6.61 16.78
CA CYS A 66 -7.97 -7.48 17.07
C CYS A 66 -7.68 -8.41 18.27
N CYS A 67 -6.50 -9.02 18.34
CA CYS A 67 -6.09 -9.85 19.47
C CYS A 67 -6.03 -9.08 20.80
N LYS A 68 -5.79 -7.77 20.76
CA LYS A 68 -5.79 -6.90 21.95
C LYS A 68 -7.17 -6.32 22.27
N CYS A 69 -8.13 -6.44 21.37
CA CYS A 69 -9.49 -5.96 21.58
C CYS A 69 -10.28 -6.98 22.42
N LYS A 70 -10.86 -6.55 23.55
CA LYS A 70 -11.74 -7.39 24.37
C LYS A 70 -13.13 -7.60 23.76
N ASN A 71 -13.50 -6.80 22.76
CA ASN A 71 -14.73 -6.99 22.01
C ASN A 71 -14.45 -7.99 20.89
N GLN A 72 -15.33 -8.96 20.72
CA GLN A 72 -15.30 -9.91 19.60
C GLN A 72 -15.51 -9.13 18.29
N CYS A 73 -14.44 -8.55 17.76
CA CYS A 73 -14.43 -8.01 16.42
C CYS A 73 -14.72 -9.19 15.49
N LYS A 74 -15.80 -9.13 14.72
CA LYS A 74 -16.01 -10.07 13.62
C LYS A 74 -14.77 -10.00 12.74
N MET A 75 -13.95 -11.04 12.78
CA MET A 75 -13.08 -11.34 11.66
C MET A 75 -14.01 -11.46 10.45
N TYR A 76 -13.83 -10.56 9.50
CA TYR A 76 -14.52 -10.59 8.22
C TYR A 76 -14.25 -11.93 7.53
#